data_AF-G1P7T2-F1
#
_entry.id   AF-G1P7T2-F1
#
_cell.length_a   1.000
_cell.length_b   1.000
_cell.length_c   1.000
_cell.angle_alpha   90.00
_cell.angle_beta   90.00
_cell.angle_gamma   90.00
#
_symmetry.space_group_name_H-M   'P 1'
#
loop_
_entity.id
_entity.type
_entity.pdbx_description
1 polymer ?
#
loop_
_entity_poly.entity_id
_entity_poly.type
_entity_poly.pdbx_seq_one_letter_code
_entity_poly.pdbx_strand_id
1 'polypeptide(L)'
;FFQAHIKFPIDYPYSPPTFRFLTKMWHPNIYENGDVCISILHPPVDDPQSGELPSERWNPTQNVRTILLSVISLLNEPNTFSPANVDASVMFRKWRDSKGKDKEYAEIIRKQVSATKAEAEKDGVKVPTTLAEYCIKTKVPSNDNSSDLLYDDLYDDDIDDEDEEEEDADCYDDDDSGNEES
;
A
#
# COMPACT_ATOMS: atom_id res chain seq x y z
N PHE A 1 -15.16 -8.77 -8.76
CA PHE A 1 -14.90 -9.74 -7.66
C PHE A 1 -13.66 -10.51 -8.03
N PHE A 2 -12.54 -10.30 -7.36
CA PHE A 2 -11.27 -10.95 -7.71
C PHE A 2 -10.82 -11.77 -6.52
N GLN A 3 -10.33 -12.98 -6.79
CA GLN A 3 -9.84 -13.89 -5.78
C GLN A 3 -8.32 -14.00 -5.89
N ALA A 4 -7.66 -14.01 -4.73
CA ALA A 4 -6.23 -14.20 -4.60
C ALA A 4 -5.92 -15.10 -3.40
N HIS A 5 -4.77 -15.75 -3.45
CA HIS A 5 -4.21 -16.52 -2.34
C HIS A 5 -2.93 -15.88 -1.84
N ILE A 6 -2.80 -15.83 -0.51
CA ILE A 6 -1.56 -15.53 0.18
C ILE A 6 -1.06 -16.84 0.79
N LYS A 7 0.12 -17.28 0.40
CA LYS A 7 0.75 -18.49 0.95
C LYS A 7 1.95 -18.09 1.79
N PHE A 8 1.92 -18.48 3.06
CA PHE A 8 2.96 -18.18 4.03
C PHE A 8 4.04 -19.26 4.03
N PRO A 9 5.33 -18.90 4.16
CA PRO A 9 6.39 -19.85 4.39
C PRO A 9 6.37 -20.36 5.85
N ILE A 10 7.15 -21.40 6.13
CA ILE A 10 7.22 -22.01 7.48
C ILE A 10 7.81 -21.08 8.54
N ASP A 11 8.65 -20.15 8.10
CA ASP A 11 9.41 -19.21 8.92
C ASP A 11 8.85 -17.79 8.85
N TYR A 12 7.58 -17.61 8.46
CA TYR A 12 6.92 -16.31 8.54
C TYR A 12 6.97 -15.76 9.99
N PRO A 13 7.33 -14.48 10.22
CA PRO A 13 7.51 -13.39 9.24
C PRO A 13 8.96 -13.16 8.76
N TYR A 14 9.91 -14.06 9.01
CA TYR A 14 11.30 -13.87 8.56
C TYR A 14 11.43 -13.93 7.03
N SER A 15 10.70 -14.83 6.37
CA SER A 15 10.57 -14.87 4.91
C SER A 15 9.21 -14.32 4.43
N PRO A 16 9.15 -13.68 3.24
CA PRO A 16 7.91 -13.13 2.71
C PRO A 16 6.91 -14.23 2.30
N PRO A 17 5.60 -13.96 2.41
CA PRO A 17 4.59 -14.79 1.75
C PRO A 17 4.58 -14.54 0.24
N THR A 18 3.97 -15.45 -0.51
CA THR A 18 3.64 -15.22 -1.93
C THR A 18 2.19 -14.75 -2.08
N PHE A 19 1.95 -13.74 -2.91
CA PHE A 19 0.60 -13.28 -3.27
C PHE A 19 0.31 -13.63 -4.74
N ARG A 20 -0.75 -14.40 -4.98
CA ARG A 20 -1.16 -14.83 -6.32
C ARG A 20 -2.64 -14.62 -6.56
N PHE A 21 -3.00 -13.92 -7.64
CA PHE A 21 -4.37 -13.89 -8.13
C PHE A 21 -4.76 -15.22 -8.76
N LEU A 22 -5.88 -15.79 -8.31
CA LEU A 22 -6.51 -16.95 -8.94
C LEU A 22 -7.30 -16.51 -10.18
N THR A 23 -7.96 -15.36 -10.07
CA THR A 23 -8.62 -14.72 -11.20
C THR A 23 -7.57 -14.13 -12.13
N LYS A 24 -7.62 -14.46 -13.42
CA LYS A 24 -6.70 -13.86 -14.41
C LYS A 24 -6.86 -12.34 -14.44
N MET A 25 -5.75 -11.63 -14.29
CA MET A 25 -5.69 -10.17 -14.32
C MET A 25 -4.71 -9.69 -15.40
N TRP A 26 -5.17 -8.74 -16.21
CA TRP A 26 -4.31 -8.06 -17.18
C TRP A 26 -3.77 -6.79 -16.54
N HIS A 27 -2.52 -6.83 -16.08
CA HIS A 27 -1.93 -5.73 -15.33
C HIS A 27 -0.41 -5.68 -15.52
N PRO A 28 0.22 -4.50 -15.61
CA PRO A 28 1.68 -4.36 -15.81
C PRO A 28 2.54 -5.12 -14.79
N ASN A 29 2.08 -5.24 -13.54
CA ASN A 29 2.83 -5.85 -12.44
C ASN A 29 2.26 -7.20 -11.95
N ILE A 30 1.43 -7.86 -12.77
CA ILE A 30 0.93 -9.21 -12.48
C ILE A 30 1.37 -10.15 -13.62
N TYR A 31 2.04 -11.24 -13.25
CA TYR A 31 2.47 -12.27 -14.19
C TYR A 31 1.27 -13.06 -14.76
N GLU A 32 1.47 -13.77 -15.87
CA GLU A 32 0.42 -14.59 -16.50
C GLU A 32 -0.12 -15.72 -15.60
N ASN A 33 0.71 -16.17 -14.66
CA ASN A 33 0.38 -17.18 -13.65
C ASN A 33 -0.35 -16.58 -12.43
N GLY A 34 -0.54 -15.26 -12.40
CA GLY A 34 -1.22 -14.52 -11.33
C GLY A 34 -0.31 -14.01 -10.21
N ASP A 35 0.98 -14.33 -10.20
CA ASP A 35 1.90 -13.83 -9.17
C ASP A 35 2.04 -12.30 -9.28
N VAL A 36 2.02 -11.63 -8.13
CA VAL A 36 2.19 -10.17 -8.06
C VAL A 36 3.65 -9.82 -7.91
N CYS A 37 4.16 -8.96 -8.78
CA CYS A 37 5.52 -8.45 -8.70
C CYS A 37 5.53 -7.11 -7.95
N ILE A 38 5.89 -7.14 -6.67
CA ILE A 38 6.03 -5.96 -5.82
C ILE A 38 7.23 -6.12 -4.89
N SER A 39 7.99 -5.05 -4.66
CA SER A 39 9.26 -5.09 -3.94
C SER A 39 9.14 -5.61 -2.50
N ILE A 40 8.04 -5.27 -1.81
CA ILE A 40 7.79 -5.68 -0.41
C ILE A 40 7.67 -7.20 -0.25
N LEU A 41 7.38 -7.97 -1.31
CA LEU A 41 7.31 -9.43 -1.27
C LEU A 41 8.65 -10.11 -1.60
N HIS A 42 9.74 -9.33 -1.71
CA HIS A 42 11.08 -9.84 -1.93
C HIS A 42 12.00 -9.51 -0.75
N PRO A 43 12.93 -10.41 -0.39
CA PRO A 43 13.97 -10.13 0.59
C PRO A 43 14.77 -8.87 0.23
N PRO A 44 15.41 -8.23 1.22
CA PRO A 44 16.29 -7.10 0.96
C PRO A 44 17.47 -7.55 0.11
N VAL A 45 17.96 -6.65 -0.73
CA VAL A 45 19.20 -6.84 -1.48
C VAL A 45 20.28 -6.04 -0.76
N ASP A 46 21.40 -6.66 -0.40
CA ASP A 46 22.58 -5.98 0.15
C ASP A 46 23.33 -5.23 -0.96
N ASP A 47 22.62 -4.34 -1.67
CA ASP A 47 23.19 -3.45 -2.68
C ASP A 47 23.01 -1.99 -2.22
N PRO A 48 24.08 -1.35 -1.69
CA PRO A 48 24.07 0.04 -1.27
C PRO A 48 23.72 1.03 -2.40
N GLN A 49 23.86 0.62 -3.67
CA GLN A 49 23.59 1.46 -4.84
C GLN A 49 22.14 1.32 -5.35
N SER A 50 21.35 0.37 -4.81
CA SER A 50 19.98 0.14 -5.24
C SER A 50 19.05 1.34 -4.99
N GLY A 51 19.35 2.15 -3.96
CA GLY A 51 18.54 3.29 -3.55
C GLY A 51 17.19 2.89 -2.93
N GLU A 52 16.97 1.61 -2.64
CA GLU A 52 15.72 1.11 -2.08
C GLU A 52 15.72 1.23 -0.54
N LEU A 53 14.60 1.67 0.02
CA LEU A 53 14.42 1.78 1.46
C LEU A 53 14.13 0.40 2.09
N PRO A 54 14.55 0.14 3.34
CA PRO A 54 14.20 -1.10 4.05
C PRO A 54 12.69 -1.36 4.15
N SER A 55 11.87 -0.30 4.13
CA SER A 55 10.41 -0.37 4.14
C SER A 55 9.81 -0.79 2.80
N GLU A 56 10.56 -0.69 1.71
CA GLU A 56 10.13 -1.10 0.36
C GLU A 56 10.42 -2.57 0.07
N ARG A 57 11.15 -3.24 0.98
CA ARG A 57 11.48 -4.67 0.91
C ARG A 57 10.89 -5.43 2.08
N TRP A 58 10.85 -6.75 1.96
CA TRP A 58 10.39 -7.60 3.04
C TRP A 58 11.34 -7.51 4.23
N ASN A 59 10.77 -7.34 5.42
CA ASN A 59 11.48 -7.51 6.67
C ASN A 59 10.47 -7.98 7.74
N PRO A 60 10.91 -8.55 8.88
CA PRO A 60 10.00 -9.15 9.87
C PRO A 60 9.00 -8.19 10.54
N THR A 61 9.13 -6.87 10.34
CA THR A 61 8.14 -5.87 10.82
C THR A 61 6.96 -5.70 9.87
N GLN A 62 7.08 -6.19 8.63
CA GLN A 62 6.01 -6.18 7.65
C GLN A 62 4.92 -7.19 7.99
N ASN A 63 3.69 -6.88 7.63
CA ASN A 63 2.53 -7.72 7.92
C ASN A 63 1.55 -7.75 6.73
N VAL A 64 0.52 -8.59 6.84
CA VAL A 64 -0.49 -8.76 5.78
C VAL A 64 -1.22 -7.46 5.47
N ARG A 65 -1.49 -6.61 6.47
CA ARG A 65 -2.14 -5.31 6.26
C ARG A 65 -1.28 -4.43 5.34
N THR A 66 0.02 -4.33 5.59
CA THR A 66 0.93 -3.55 4.75
C THR A 66 0.97 -4.12 3.33
N ILE A 67 1.04 -5.46 3.17
CA ILE A 67 0.99 -6.10 1.84
C ILE A 67 -0.27 -5.68 1.07
N LEU A 68 -1.44 -5.76 1.69
CA LEU A 68 -2.71 -5.42 1.02
C LEU A 68 -2.77 -3.95 0.63
N LEU A 69 -2.30 -3.04 1.49
CA LEU A 69 -2.19 -1.62 1.17
C LEU A 69 -1.24 -1.37 -0.01
N SER A 70 -0.09 -2.03 -0.03
CA SER A 70 0.87 -1.94 -1.14
C SER A 70 0.28 -2.51 -2.44
N VAL A 71 -0.49 -3.59 -2.40
CA VAL A 71 -1.20 -4.13 -3.57
C VAL A 71 -2.26 -3.14 -4.07
N ILE A 72 -3.02 -2.50 -3.18
CA ILE A 72 -3.97 -1.44 -3.57
C ILE A 72 -3.23 -0.30 -4.27
N SER A 73 -2.13 0.18 -3.70
CA SER A 73 -1.30 1.22 -4.30
C SER A 73 -0.80 0.81 -5.70
N LEU A 74 -0.27 -0.41 -5.84
CA LEU A 74 0.22 -0.94 -7.11
C LEU A 74 -0.88 -1.05 -8.19
N LEU A 75 -2.10 -1.40 -7.80
CA LEU A 75 -3.24 -1.48 -8.73
C LEU A 75 -3.73 -0.10 -9.18
N ASN A 76 -3.52 0.96 -8.37
CA ASN A 76 -3.83 2.32 -8.75
C ASN A 76 -2.72 2.93 -9.62
N GLU A 77 -1.46 2.67 -9.27
CA GLU A 77 -0.28 3.23 -9.93
C GLU A 77 0.69 2.12 -10.36
N PRO A 78 0.48 1.52 -11.54
CA PRO A 78 1.33 0.45 -12.02
C PRO A 78 2.77 0.91 -12.26
N ASN A 79 3.75 0.13 -11.82
CA ASN A 79 5.16 0.37 -12.11
C ASN A 79 5.50 -0.08 -13.54
N THR A 80 5.71 0.87 -14.44
CA THR A 80 6.06 0.61 -15.85
C THR A 80 7.55 0.50 -16.13
N PHE A 81 8.42 0.81 -15.16
CA PHE A 81 9.88 0.72 -15.33
C PHE A 81 10.38 -0.71 -15.24
N SER A 82 9.76 -1.52 -14.37
CA SER A 82 10.04 -2.95 -14.23
C SER A 82 8.74 -3.76 -14.24
N PRO A 83 8.09 -3.92 -15.42
CA PRO A 83 6.82 -4.62 -15.51
C PRO A 83 7.01 -6.14 -15.50
N ALA A 84 6.10 -6.84 -14.82
CA ALA A 84 5.96 -8.29 -14.89
C ALA A 84 5.33 -8.74 -16.22
N ASN A 85 4.42 -7.92 -16.75
CA ASN A 85 3.77 -8.12 -18.04
C ASN A 85 4.08 -6.92 -18.94
N VAL A 86 5.01 -7.12 -19.87
CA VAL A 86 5.51 -6.07 -20.77
C VAL A 86 4.40 -5.57 -21.70
N ASP A 87 3.58 -6.47 -22.23
CA ASP A 87 2.50 -6.11 -23.16
C ASP A 87 1.43 -5.25 -22.46
N ALA A 88 1.02 -5.65 -21.24
CA ALA A 88 0.11 -4.86 -20.43
C ALA A 88 0.70 -3.49 -20.09
N SER A 89 2.00 -3.41 -19.79
CA SER A 89 2.71 -2.14 -19.54
C SER A 89 2.73 -1.22 -20.77
N VAL A 90 2.98 -1.76 -21.96
CA VAL A 90 2.93 -1.00 -23.21
C VAL A 90 1.51 -0.48 -23.49
N MET A 91 0.50 -1.32 -23.34
CA MET A 91 -0.91 -0.92 -23.52
C MET A 91 -1.33 0.15 -22.49
N PHE A 92 -0.97 -0.03 -21.21
CA PHE A 92 -1.27 0.93 -20.16
C PHE A 92 -0.65 2.31 -20.46
N ARG A 93 0.63 2.35 -20.88
CA ARG A 93 1.28 3.61 -21.28
C ARG A 93 0.57 4.28 -22.46
N LYS A 94 0.23 3.53 -23.51
CA LYS A 94 -0.55 4.08 -24.66
C LYS A 94 -1.90 4.64 -24.22
N TRP A 95 -2.64 3.91 -23.38
CA TRP A 95 -3.91 4.36 -22.82
C TRP A 95 -3.75 5.66 -22.00
N ARG A 96 -2.75 5.72 -21.11
CA ARG A 96 -2.45 6.89 -20.28
C ARG A 96 -2.04 8.10 -21.12
N ASP A 97 -1.06 7.92 -22.02
CA ASP A 97 -0.46 9.01 -22.80
C ASP A 97 -1.46 9.57 -23.83
N SER A 98 -2.37 8.72 -24.33
CA SER A 98 -3.47 9.15 -25.21
C SER A 98 -4.64 9.82 -24.46
N LYS A 99 -4.56 9.94 -23.12
CA LYS A 99 -5.63 10.45 -22.25
C LYS A 99 -6.94 9.67 -22.41
N GLY A 100 -6.85 8.34 -22.54
CA GLY A 100 -7.99 7.43 -22.66
C GLY A 100 -8.65 7.41 -24.05
N LYS A 101 -8.03 7.99 -25.07
CA LYS A 101 -8.51 7.88 -26.47
C LYS A 101 -8.29 6.47 -27.02
N ASP A 102 -7.12 5.89 -26.75
CA ASP A 102 -6.90 4.46 -26.92
C ASP A 102 -7.71 3.73 -25.84
N LYS A 103 -8.59 2.79 -26.24
CA LYS A 103 -9.51 2.10 -25.34
C LYS A 103 -9.13 0.65 -25.09
N GLU A 104 -8.09 0.13 -25.75
CA GLU A 104 -7.76 -1.29 -25.74
C GLU A 104 -7.55 -1.81 -24.31
N TYR A 105 -6.71 -1.13 -23.53
CA TYR A 105 -6.47 -1.48 -22.13
C TYR A 105 -7.75 -1.47 -21.29
N ALA A 106 -8.54 -0.38 -21.38
CA ALA A 106 -9.78 -0.24 -20.61
C ALA A 106 -10.86 -1.26 -21.00
N GLU A 107 -10.90 -1.69 -22.27
CA GLU A 107 -11.80 -2.72 -22.76
C GLU A 107 -11.46 -4.11 -22.21
N ILE A 108 -10.16 -4.44 -22.13
CA ILE A 108 -9.70 -5.68 -21.49
C ILE A 108 -10.10 -5.72 -20.02
N ILE A 109 -9.84 -4.63 -19.27
CA ILE A 109 -10.23 -4.53 -17.85
C ILE A 109 -11.75 -4.69 -17.69
N ARG A 110 -12.56 -4.01 -18.52
CA ARG A 110 -14.02 -4.12 -18.48
C ARG A 110 -14.52 -5.54 -18.75
N LYS A 111 -13.89 -6.23 -19.71
CA LYS A 111 -14.18 -7.62 -20.02
C LYS A 111 -13.85 -8.54 -18.83
N GLN A 112 -12.69 -8.35 -18.20
CA GLN A 112 -12.29 -9.12 -17.02
C GLN A 112 -13.24 -8.89 -15.85
N VAL A 113 -13.55 -7.64 -15.52
CA VAL A 113 -14.52 -7.30 -14.45
C VAL A 113 -15.87 -7.95 -14.71
N SER A 114 -16.37 -7.90 -15.95
CA SER A 114 -17.64 -8.50 -16.34
C SER A 114 -17.63 -10.02 -16.20
N ALA A 115 -16.52 -10.68 -16.55
CA ALA A 115 -16.37 -12.12 -16.40
C ALA A 115 -16.45 -12.57 -14.93
N THR A 116 -16.01 -11.74 -13.98
CA THR A 116 -16.07 -12.07 -12.55
C THR A 116 -17.46 -12.06 -11.93
N LYS A 117 -18.48 -11.54 -12.64
CA LYS A 117 -19.86 -11.48 -12.13
C LYS A 117 -20.46 -12.86 -11.89
N ALA A 118 -20.17 -13.82 -12.79
CA ALA A 118 -20.68 -15.18 -12.67
C ALA A 118 -20.10 -15.90 -11.43
N GLU A 119 -18.82 -15.70 -11.13
CA GLU A 119 -18.20 -16.27 -9.92
C GLU A 119 -18.74 -15.62 -8.65
N ALA A 120 -18.97 -14.30 -8.68
CA ALA A 120 -19.59 -13.60 -7.55
C ALA A 120 -21.00 -14.12 -7.25
N GLU A 121 -21.82 -14.37 -8.28
CA GLU A 121 -23.16 -14.94 -8.15
C GLU A 121 -23.13 -16.37 -7.60
N LYS A 122 -22.21 -17.19 -8.12
CA LYS A 122 -21.98 -18.57 -7.64
C LYS A 122 -21.60 -18.61 -6.16
N ASP A 123 -20.77 -17.67 -5.70
CA ASP A 123 -20.34 -17.56 -4.31
C ASP A 123 -21.38 -16.80 -3.43
N GLY A 124 -22.50 -16.35 -4.00
CA GLY A 124 -23.54 -15.60 -3.29
C GLY A 124 -23.10 -14.20 -2.84
N VAL A 125 -22.05 -13.64 -3.45
CA VAL A 125 -21.45 -12.36 -3.06
C VAL A 125 -22.07 -11.21 -3.87
N LYS A 126 -22.74 -10.28 -3.18
CA LYS A 126 -23.17 -9.00 -3.78
C LYS A 126 -21.99 -8.02 -3.78
N VAL A 127 -21.46 -7.71 -4.96
CA VAL A 127 -20.34 -6.75 -5.10
C VAL A 127 -20.84 -5.32 -4.79
N PRO A 128 -20.18 -4.58 -3.87
CA PRO A 128 -20.54 -3.21 -3.56
C PRO A 128 -20.28 -2.28 -4.75
N THR A 129 -21.18 -1.32 -4.97
CA THR A 129 -21.10 -0.38 -6.10
C THR A 129 -21.01 1.08 -5.67
N THR A 130 -21.38 1.36 -4.42
CA THR A 130 -21.25 2.68 -3.81
C THR A 130 -20.13 2.70 -2.77
N LEU A 131 -19.60 3.88 -2.46
CA LEU A 131 -18.59 4.03 -1.41
C LEU A 131 -19.11 3.57 -0.04
N ALA A 132 -20.37 3.86 0.27
CA ALA A 132 -20.99 3.44 1.52
C ALA A 132 -21.10 1.92 1.64
N GLU A 133 -21.43 1.23 0.53
CA GLU A 133 -21.46 -0.24 0.49
C GLU A 133 -20.05 -0.84 0.58
N TYR A 134 -19.03 -0.17 0.04
CA TYR A 134 -17.65 -0.64 0.09
C TYR A 134 -17.04 -0.48 1.50
N CYS A 135 -17.38 0.59 2.21
CA CYS A 135 -16.82 0.95 3.51
C CYS A 135 -17.72 0.57 4.71
N ILE A 136 -18.51 -0.52 4.60
CA ILE A 136 -19.36 -0.96 5.72
C ILE A 136 -18.48 -1.29 6.93
N LYS A 137 -18.68 -0.58 8.03
CA LYS A 137 -18.05 -0.93 9.32
C LYS A 137 -18.69 -2.22 9.82
N THR A 138 -17.90 -3.28 9.94
CA THR A 138 -18.34 -4.51 10.61
C THR A 138 -18.66 -4.19 12.06
N LYS A 139 -19.95 -4.28 12.41
CA LYS A 139 -20.37 -4.24 13.81
C LYS A 139 -19.94 -5.57 14.43
N VAL A 140 -19.00 -5.53 15.37
CA VAL A 140 -18.60 -6.72 16.13
C VAL A 140 -19.86 -7.25 16.83
N PRO A 141 -20.20 -8.55 16.74
CA PRO A 141 -21.29 -9.11 17.51
C PRO A 141 -21.00 -8.87 19.00
N SER A 142 -21.88 -8.14 19.68
CA SER A 142 -21.83 -7.98 21.13
C SER A 142 -22.13 -9.33 21.76
N ASN A 143 -21.09 -10.11 22.04
CA ASN A 143 -21.21 -11.29 22.88
C ASN A 143 -21.20 -10.79 24.33
N ASP A 144 -22.39 -10.65 24.92
CA ASP A 144 -22.52 -10.40 26.36
C ASP A 144 -21.91 -11.59 27.13
N ASN A 145 -21.01 -11.27 28.07
CA ASN A 145 -20.24 -12.13 28.97
C ASN A 145 -18.97 -12.78 28.41
N SER A 146 -17.84 -12.09 28.54
CA SER A 146 -16.85 -12.35 29.59
C SER A 146 -15.55 -11.59 29.29
N SER A 147 -15.08 -10.82 30.27
CA SER A 147 -13.79 -10.12 30.27
C SER A 147 -12.63 -11.04 29.88
N ASP A 148 -11.79 -10.62 28.93
CA ASP A 148 -10.38 -10.28 29.20
C ASP A 148 -9.59 -10.01 27.90
N LEU A 149 -8.77 -8.97 27.95
CA LEU A 149 -7.72 -8.58 26.99
C LEU A 149 -8.15 -7.86 25.69
N LEU A 150 -8.73 -6.67 25.85
CA LEU A 150 -8.49 -5.60 24.88
C LEU A 150 -7.20 -4.89 25.29
N TYR A 151 -6.12 -5.13 24.53
CA TYR A 151 -4.95 -4.27 24.58
C TYR A 151 -5.36 -2.92 23.98
N ASP A 152 -5.29 -1.91 24.84
CA ASP A 152 -5.68 -0.52 24.69
C ASP A 152 -5.24 0.13 23.36
N ASP A 153 -6.20 0.61 22.58
CA ASP A 153 -6.06 1.60 21.51
C ASP A 153 -6.04 3.02 22.13
N LEU A 154 -5.09 3.32 23.00
CA LEU A 154 -4.83 4.67 23.51
C LEU A 154 -3.57 5.24 22.85
N TYR A 155 -3.69 5.63 21.58
CA TYR A 155 -2.94 6.76 21.05
C TYR A 155 -3.94 7.90 20.86
N ASP A 156 -4.13 8.59 21.97
CA ASP A 156 -4.77 9.90 22.12
C ASP A 156 -3.88 10.91 21.39
N ASP A 157 -4.31 11.39 20.23
CA ASP A 157 -3.56 12.33 19.37
C ASP A 157 -4.14 13.76 19.49
N ASP A 158 -4.70 14.08 20.66
CA ASP A 158 -5.10 15.42 21.05
C ASP A 158 -3.93 16.09 21.82
N ILE A 159 -2.89 16.51 21.08
CA ILE A 159 -1.93 17.52 21.56
C ILE A 159 -2.45 18.89 21.09
N ASP A 160 -3.18 19.59 21.97
CA ASP A 160 -3.49 21.01 21.82
C ASP A 160 -2.74 21.77 22.93
N ASP A 161 -1.77 22.57 22.50
CA ASP A 161 -1.28 23.87 23.01
C ASP A 161 -1.32 24.18 24.53
N GLU A 162 -0.14 24.33 25.14
CA GLU A 162 0.06 25.27 26.25
C GLU A 162 1.25 26.20 25.96
N ASP A 163 0.92 27.47 25.72
CA ASP A 163 1.80 28.63 25.81
C ASP A 163 2.37 28.76 27.24
N GLU A 164 3.70 28.81 27.38
CA GLU A 164 4.34 29.42 28.56
C GLU A 164 5.22 30.59 28.09
N GLU A 165 4.66 31.80 28.16
CA GLU A 165 5.41 33.05 28.29
C GLU A 165 5.96 33.15 29.73
N GLU A 166 7.28 33.27 29.91
CA GLU A 166 7.83 34.11 30.98
C GLU A 166 9.06 34.88 30.47
N GLU A 167 8.93 36.21 30.56
CA GLU A 167 9.91 37.24 30.24
C GLU A 167 11.00 37.40 31.33
N ASP A 168 12.11 37.99 30.88
CA ASP A 168 13.06 38.85 31.60
C ASP A 168 14.19 38.27 32.47
N ALA A 169 15.40 38.42 31.95
CA ALA A 169 16.51 39.04 32.70
C ALA A 169 17.57 39.63 31.75
N ASP A 170 17.43 40.93 31.45
CA ASP A 170 18.47 41.78 30.86
C ASP A 170 19.69 41.94 31.79
N CYS A 171 20.92 41.89 31.25
CA CYS A 171 22.09 42.49 31.90
C CYS A 171 23.34 42.62 30.98
N TYR A 172 23.47 43.81 30.37
CA TYR A 172 24.67 44.56 29.97
C TYR A 172 25.61 44.11 28.82
N ASP A 173 25.61 44.98 27.81
CA ASP A 173 26.71 45.57 27.01
C ASP A 173 28.17 45.22 27.42
N ASP A 174 29.07 45.01 26.45
CA ASP A 174 29.85 46.10 25.83
C ASP A 174 30.79 45.57 24.71
N ASP A 175 31.21 46.51 23.88
CA ASP A 175 32.05 46.48 22.67
C ASP A 175 33.31 45.60 22.68
N ASP A 176 33.74 45.13 21.49
CA ASP A 176 35.00 45.63 20.92
C ASP A 176 35.08 45.45 19.38
N SER A 177 35.39 46.56 18.72
CA SER A 177 35.55 46.74 17.29
C SER A 177 37.03 46.88 16.93
N GLY A 178 37.46 46.28 15.81
CA GLY A 178 38.72 46.63 15.11
C GLY A 178 39.94 45.79 15.53
N ASN A 179 40.99 45.60 14.74
CA ASN A 179 41.44 46.22 13.50
C ASN A 179 42.57 45.36 12.87
N GLU A 180 42.83 45.55 11.55
CA GLU A 180 44.09 45.47 10.75
C GLU A 180 45.33 44.71 11.30
N GLU A 181 46.24 44.08 10.56
CA GLU A 181 46.77 44.24 9.20
C GLU A 181 47.82 43.11 9.01
N SER A 182 48.02 42.60 7.77
CA SER A 182 49.33 42.33 7.12
C SER A 182 49.13 41.63 5.77
#